data_AF-A0A935GKN1-F1
#
_entry.id   AF-A0A935GKN1-F1
#
_cell.length_a   1.000
_cell.length_b   1.000
_cell.length_c   1.000
_cell.angle_alpha   90.00
_cell.angle_beta   90.00
_cell.angle_gamma   90.00
#
_symmetry.space_group_name_H-M   'P 1'
#
loop_
_entity.id
_entity.type
_entity.pdbx_description
1 polymer ?
#
loop_
_entity_poly.entity_id
_entity_poly.type
_entity_poly.pdbx_seq_one_letter_code
_entity_poly.pdbx_strand_id
1 'polypeptide(L)'
;MLPRDPAWRPRAAALLLATACFGAAAADKPCDGANKAIDGVTSWAALQKSVKDYGHCDKGTTADLFTEAMLRVVISGWQKVGDAGSILDKDEPFRRWLNKRLSSPTLGTQDSAEIRDLAKSSCPTGQDKVCGDLLSAVELGRAISAPDLLLIPPPAPAAAKGKP
;
A
#
# COMPACT_ATOMS: atom_id res chain seq x y z
N MET A 1 18.34 -63.21 41.81
CA MET A 1 19.00 -62.67 43.01
C MET A 1 20.47 -62.43 42.68
N LEU A 2 20.86 -61.17 42.57
CA LEU A 2 22.23 -60.65 42.51
C LEU A 2 22.14 -59.25 43.15
N PRO A 3 22.95 -58.94 44.17
CA PRO A 3 22.88 -57.65 44.85
C PRO A 3 23.56 -56.59 44.00
N ARG A 4 22.98 -55.39 43.91
CA ARG A 4 23.62 -54.20 43.34
C ARG A 4 23.46 -53.06 44.34
N ASP A 5 24.46 -52.95 45.20
CA ASP A 5 24.65 -51.82 46.10
C ASP A 5 25.12 -50.56 45.35
N PRO A 6 25.00 -49.38 46.01
CA PRO A 6 24.71 -48.12 45.36
C PRO A 6 25.94 -47.20 45.31
N ALA A 7 26.28 -46.68 44.14
CA ALA A 7 27.19 -45.54 44.04
C ALA A 7 27.14 -44.92 42.64
N TRP A 8 26.21 -44.00 42.41
CA TRP A 8 26.59 -42.73 41.77
C TRP A 8 25.48 -41.69 41.93
N ARG A 9 25.68 -40.78 42.88
CA ARG A 9 25.05 -39.47 42.88
C ARG A 9 26.05 -38.48 42.30
N PRO A 10 25.89 -37.98 41.07
CA PRO A 10 26.39 -36.66 40.74
C PRO A 10 25.40 -35.63 41.29
N ARG A 11 25.80 -35.01 42.42
CA ARG A 11 25.23 -33.75 42.89
C ARG A 11 25.71 -32.63 41.97
N ALA A 12 24.76 -31.79 41.52
CA ALA A 12 24.97 -30.48 40.88
C ALA A 12 25.70 -30.52 39.51
N ALA A 13 25.34 -29.76 38.48
CA ALA A 13 24.67 -28.46 38.47
C ALA A 13 23.72 -28.37 37.27
N ALA A 14 22.55 -27.80 37.50
CA ALA A 14 21.66 -27.37 36.43
C ALA A 14 22.27 -26.15 35.74
N LEU A 15 22.89 -26.35 34.58
CA LEU A 15 23.24 -25.28 33.65
C LEU A 15 22.02 -25.02 32.76
N LEU A 16 21.07 -24.23 33.27
CA LEU A 16 20.05 -23.57 32.45
C LEU A 16 20.75 -22.44 31.68
N LEU A 17 21.27 -22.76 30.50
CA LEU A 17 21.63 -21.75 29.49
C LEU A 17 20.33 -21.15 28.93
N ALA A 18 19.83 -20.11 29.59
CA ALA A 18 18.84 -19.22 29.02
C ALA A 18 19.50 -18.40 27.91
N THR A 19 19.52 -18.93 26.68
CA THR A 19 19.78 -18.14 25.48
C THR A 19 18.66 -17.13 25.32
N ALA A 20 18.89 -15.92 25.83
CA ALA A 20 18.06 -14.77 25.52
C ALA A 20 18.28 -14.42 24.03
N CYS A 21 17.34 -14.84 23.19
CA CYS A 21 17.18 -14.27 21.86
C CYS A 21 16.73 -12.82 22.02
N PHE A 22 17.67 -11.91 22.27
CA PHE A 22 17.43 -10.49 22.03
C PHE A 22 17.38 -10.32 20.51
N GLY A 23 16.17 -10.41 19.94
CA GLY A 23 15.93 -9.89 18.61
C GLY A 23 16.35 -8.43 18.63
N ALA A 24 17.34 -8.07 17.81
CA ALA A 24 17.73 -6.69 17.63
C ALA A 24 16.48 -5.93 17.16
N ALA A 25 15.88 -5.14 18.06
CA ALA A 25 14.91 -4.15 17.65
C ALA A 25 15.68 -3.19 16.76
N ALA A 26 15.50 -3.30 15.43
CA ALA A 26 15.98 -2.28 14.52
C ALA A 26 15.39 -0.96 15.02
N ALA A 27 16.24 -0.03 15.45
CA ALA A 27 15.78 1.29 15.82
C ALA A 27 15.07 1.87 14.59
N ASP A 28 13.75 2.08 14.71
CA ASP A 28 13.00 2.77 13.67
C ASP A 28 13.71 4.09 13.39
N LYS A 29 13.96 4.38 12.11
CA LYS A 29 14.49 5.69 11.74
C LYS A 29 13.53 6.77 12.27
N PRO A 30 14.06 7.88 12.82
CA PRO A 30 13.20 8.95 13.30
C PRO A 30 12.37 9.52 12.15
N CYS A 31 11.09 9.82 12.43
CA CYS A 31 10.18 10.47 11.48
C CYS A 31 10.34 12.00 11.46
N ASP A 32 11.39 12.52 12.08
CA ASP A 32 11.70 13.93 12.12
C ASP A 32 11.93 14.46 10.69
N GLY A 33 11.22 15.54 10.35
CA GLY A 33 11.30 16.16 9.02
C GLY A 33 10.54 15.44 7.91
N ALA A 34 9.91 14.27 8.18
CA ALA A 34 9.10 13.55 7.19
C ALA A 34 8.01 14.45 6.60
N ASN A 35 7.25 15.15 7.45
CA ASN A 35 6.15 16.02 7.02
C ASN A 35 6.62 17.07 6.03
N LYS A 36 7.73 17.76 6.32
CA LYS A 36 8.31 18.79 5.44
C LYS A 36 8.80 18.20 4.12
N ALA A 37 9.40 17.00 4.16
CA ALA A 37 9.88 16.32 2.96
C ALA A 37 8.73 15.86 2.07
N ILE A 38 7.62 15.41 2.66
CA ILE A 38 6.43 14.92 1.94
C ILE A 38 5.62 16.08 1.34
N ASP A 39 5.46 17.18 2.08
CA ASP A 39 4.67 18.33 1.63
C ASP A 39 5.21 18.95 0.33
N GLY A 40 6.53 18.93 0.13
CA GLY A 40 7.19 19.41 -1.09
C GLY A 40 7.13 18.46 -2.30
N VAL A 41 6.50 17.29 -2.19
CA VAL A 41 6.49 16.30 -3.28
C VAL A 41 5.55 16.73 -4.41
N THR A 42 6.11 16.84 -5.62
CA THR A 42 5.38 17.28 -6.84
C THR A 42 5.72 16.46 -8.09
N SER A 43 6.51 15.39 -7.96
CA SER A 43 6.87 14.50 -9.08
C SER A 43 6.94 13.05 -8.64
N TRP A 44 6.85 12.13 -9.61
CA TRP A 44 6.97 10.68 -9.38
C TRP A 44 8.30 10.30 -8.71
N ALA A 45 9.42 10.87 -9.17
CA ALA A 45 10.73 10.62 -8.58
C ALA A 45 10.84 11.14 -7.14
N ALA A 46 10.28 12.34 -6.87
CA ALA A 46 10.24 12.88 -5.52
C ALA A 46 9.36 12.02 -4.59
N LEU A 47 8.21 11.55 -5.07
CA LEU A 47 7.32 10.67 -4.32
C LEU A 47 8.00 9.34 -3.98
N GLN A 48 8.63 8.70 -4.98
CA GLN A 48 9.41 7.49 -4.78
C GLN A 48 10.51 7.70 -3.73
N LYS A 49 11.26 8.80 -3.84
CA LYS A 49 12.31 9.13 -2.87
C LYS A 49 11.74 9.32 -1.46
N SER A 50 10.66 10.08 -1.31
CA SER A 50 10.02 10.28 -0.01
C SER A 50 9.50 8.98 0.61
N VAL A 51 8.99 8.05 -0.21
CA VAL A 51 8.58 6.72 0.28
C VAL A 51 9.77 5.86 0.67
N LYS A 52 10.90 5.92 -0.05
CA LYS A 52 12.13 5.23 0.37
C LYS A 52 12.67 5.76 1.68
N ASP A 53 12.68 7.08 1.84
CA ASP A 53 13.28 7.73 3.00
C ASP A 53 12.35 7.64 4.23
N TYR A 54 11.04 7.78 4.03
CA TYR A 54 10.04 7.97 5.10
C TYR A 54 8.82 7.03 5.04
N GLY A 55 8.78 6.03 4.17
CA GLY A 55 7.62 5.12 4.06
C GLY A 55 7.32 4.31 5.33
N HIS A 56 8.31 4.11 6.20
CA HIS A 56 8.13 3.52 7.53
C HIS A 56 7.34 4.45 8.50
N CYS A 57 7.28 5.74 8.18
CA CYS A 57 6.47 6.74 8.88
C CYS A 57 5.05 6.86 8.34
N ASP A 58 4.65 6.06 7.34
CA ASP A 58 3.33 6.11 6.72
C ASP A 58 2.22 5.56 7.65
N LYS A 59 1.92 6.34 8.69
CA LYS A 59 0.91 6.09 9.73
C LYS A 59 0.45 7.42 10.33
N GLY A 60 -0.79 7.45 10.85
CA GLY A 60 -1.34 8.66 11.47
C GLY A 60 -1.31 9.87 10.53
N THR A 61 -0.95 11.05 11.06
CA THR A 61 -0.91 12.32 10.30
C THR A 61 0.05 12.30 9.11
N THR A 62 1.16 11.58 9.20
CA THR A 62 2.09 11.43 8.08
C THR A 62 1.45 10.67 6.92
N ALA A 63 0.53 9.73 7.22
CA ALA A 63 -0.21 9.03 6.18
C ALA A 63 -1.12 10.00 5.42
N ASP A 64 -1.75 10.96 6.09
CA ASP A 64 -2.59 11.95 5.41
C ASP A 64 -1.74 12.80 4.44
N LEU A 65 -0.56 13.26 4.89
CA LEU A 65 0.37 14.01 4.04
C LEU A 65 0.84 13.22 2.81
N PHE A 66 1.16 11.93 3.00
CA PHE A 66 1.49 11.07 1.87
C PHE A 66 0.30 10.88 0.91
N THR A 67 -0.94 10.95 1.40
CA THR A 67 -2.15 10.81 0.55
C THR A 67 -2.26 12.03 -0.32
N GLU A 68 -2.15 13.22 0.27
CA GLU A 68 -2.16 14.48 -0.45
C GLU A 68 -1.02 14.57 -1.48
N ALA A 69 0.20 14.21 -1.09
CA ALA A 69 1.35 14.18 -1.98
C ALA A 69 1.15 13.18 -3.15
N MET A 70 0.64 11.98 -2.86
CA MET A 70 0.32 10.98 -3.87
C MET A 70 -0.74 11.52 -4.85
N LEU A 71 -1.85 12.06 -4.35
CA LEU A 71 -2.91 12.60 -5.19
C LEU A 71 -2.42 13.74 -6.06
N ARG A 72 -1.60 14.65 -5.52
CA ARG A 72 -0.97 15.72 -6.30
C ARG A 72 -0.14 15.18 -7.46
N VAL A 73 0.67 14.14 -7.21
CA VAL A 73 1.52 13.53 -8.24
C VAL A 73 0.70 12.73 -9.27
N VAL A 74 -0.30 11.98 -8.81
CA VAL A 74 -1.13 11.15 -9.68
C VAL A 74 -2.08 12.02 -10.50
N ILE A 75 -2.91 12.84 -9.86
CA ILE A 75 -3.96 13.63 -10.51
C ILE A 75 -3.36 14.88 -11.16
N SER A 76 -2.77 15.78 -10.36
CA SER A 76 -2.26 17.05 -10.90
C SER A 76 -1.04 16.84 -11.82
N GLY A 77 -0.29 15.75 -11.61
CA GLY A 77 0.84 15.34 -12.43
C GLY A 77 0.50 14.36 -13.56
N TRP A 78 -0.78 14.10 -13.86
CA TRP A 78 -1.19 13.00 -14.76
C TRP A 78 -0.50 13.00 -16.13
N GLN A 79 -0.28 14.18 -16.72
CA GLN A 79 0.43 14.32 -18.01
C GLN A 79 1.87 13.76 -17.98
N LYS A 80 2.45 13.58 -16.79
CA LYS A 80 3.78 13.00 -16.56
C LYS A 80 3.74 11.55 -16.06
N VAL A 81 2.62 10.83 -16.25
CA VAL A 81 2.54 9.41 -15.86
C VAL A 81 3.57 8.53 -16.60
N GLY A 82 4.12 9.00 -17.73
CA GLY A 82 5.25 8.34 -18.39
C GLY A 82 6.51 8.21 -17.53
N ASP A 83 6.74 9.17 -16.63
CA ASP A 83 7.84 9.09 -15.66
C ASP A 83 7.61 7.97 -14.63
N ALA A 84 6.34 7.65 -14.35
CA ALA A 84 5.95 6.61 -13.40
C ALA A 84 6.29 5.22 -13.91
N GLY A 85 6.12 4.93 -15.20
CA GLY A 85 6.30 3.57 -15.75
C GLY A 85 7.69 3.01 -15.46
N SER A 86 8.73 3.78 -15.78
CA SER A 86 10.12 3.39 -15.49
C SER A 86 10.42 3.23 -14.00
N ILE A 87 9.75 4.01 -13.14
CA ILE A 87 9.91 3.95 -11.69
C ILE A 87 9.23 2.69 -11.13
N LEU A 88 7.98 2.46 -11.49
CA LEU A 88 7.15 1.35 -11.00
C LEU A 88 7.65 -0.02 -11.48
N ASP A 89 8.30 -0.08 -12.63
CA ASP A 89 8.92 -1.31 -13.14
C ASP A 89 10.21 -1.67 -12.40
N LYS A 90 10.97 -0.67 -11.93
CA LYS A 90 12.27 -0.87 -11.25
C LYS A 90 12.16 -0.96 -9.73
N ASP A 91 11.08 -0.44 -9.16
CA ASP A 91 10.91 -0.30 -7.71
C ASP A 91 9.62 -0.96 -7.23
N GLU A 92 9.70 -2.27 -7.02
CA GLU A 92 8.56 -3.06 -6.53
C GLU A 92 8.06 -2.60 -5.15
N PRO A 93 8.92 -2.27 -4.16
CA PRO A 93 8.45 -1.73 -2.88
C PRO A 93 7.62 -0.45 -3.05
N PHE A 94 8.06 0.48 -3.90
CA PHE A 94 7.30 1.69 -4.17
C PHE A 94 5.98 1.39 -4.89
N ARG A 95 5.98 0.49 -5.88
CA ARG A 95 4.75 0.07 -6.57
C ARG A 95 3.74 -0.55 -5.60
N ARG A 96 4.19 -1.40 -4.68
CA ARG A 96 3.33 -2.02 -3.67
C ARG A 96 2.74 -0.98 -2.71
N TRP A 97 3.56 -0.02 -2.28
CA TRP A 97 3.11 1.09 -1.45
C TRP A 97 2.03 1.92 -2.15
N LEU A 98 2.25 2.27 -3.42
CA LEU A 98 1.30 3.03 -4.23
C LEU A 98 -0.02 2.29 -4.37
N ASN A 99 0.03 1.00 -4.75
CA ASN A 99 -1.16 0.18 -4.90
C ASN A 99 -1.94 0.07 -3.58
N LYS A 100 -1.27 -0.15 -2.46
CA LYS A 100 -1.90 -0.21 -1.13
C LYS A 100 -2.67 1.08 -0.81
N ARG A 101 -2.14 2.24 -1.17
CA ARG A 101 -2.78 3.53 -0.93
C ARG A 101 -3.94 3.80 -1.87
N LEU A 102 -3.77 3.52 -3.15
CA LEU A 102 -4.83 3.67 -4.14
C LEU A 102 -6.00 2.71 -3.88
N SER A 103 -5.72 1.52 -3.36
CA SER A 103 -6.75 0.57 -2.92
C SER A 103 -7.25 0.82 -1.50
N SER A 104 -6.81 1.89 -0.82
CA SER A 104 -7.25 2.17 0.56
C SER A 104 -8.74 2.53 0.56
N PRO A 105 -9.56 1.93 1.45
CA PRO A 105 -10.97 2.28 1.53
C PRO A 105 -11.21 3.72 2.01
N THR A 106 -10.19 4.32 2.66
CA THR A 106 -10.21 5.70 3.13
C THR A 106 -9.87 6.72 2.03
N LEU A 107 -9.49 6.29 0.83
CA LEU A 107 -9.29 7.19 -0.29
C LEU A 107 -10.63 7.86 -0.65
N GLY A 108 -10.61 9.18 -0.87
CA GLY A 108 -11.80 9.95 -1.20
C GLY A 108 -12.51 9.39 -2.43
N THR A 109 -13.85 9.33 -2.39
CA THR A 109 -14.65 8.85 -3.53
C THR A 109 -14.45 9.71 -4.76
N GLN A 110 -14.31 11.03 -4.59
CA GLN A 110 -14.02 11.96 -5.68
C GLN A 110 -12.64 11.69 -6.28
N ASP A 111 -11.59 11.59 -5.45
CA ASP A 111 -10.23 11.33 -5.93
C ASP A 111 -10.13 10.00 -6.68
N SER A 112 -10.78 8.95 -6.15
CA SER A 112 -10.83 7.63 -6.77
C SER A 112 -11.52 7.68 -8.15
N ALA A 113 -12.61 8.44 -8.25
CA ALA A 113 -13.35 8.63 -9.50
C ALA A 113 -12.51 9.41 -10.52
N GLU A 114 -11.81 10.45 -10.08
CA GLU A 114 -10.94 11.25 -10.95
C GLU A 114 -9.79 10.42 -11.51
N ILE A 115 -9.09 9.64 -10.68
CA ILE A 115 -8.02 8.73 -11.14
C ILE A 115 -8.56 7.70 -12.13
N ARG A 116 -9.74 7.13 -11.86
CA ARG A 116 -10.39 6.18 -12.78
C ARG A 116 -10.68 6.83 -14.13
N ASP A 117 -11.23 8.04 -14.13
CA ASP A 117 -11.64 8.73 -15.35
C ASP A 117 -10.42 9.17 -16.18
N LEU A 118 -9.35 9.62 -15.50
CA LEU A 118 -8.05 9.89 -16.10
C LEU A 118 -7.43 8.63 -16.73
N ALA A 119 -7.47 7.49 -16.03
CA ALA A 119 -6.96 6.22 -16.53
C ALA A 119 -7.72 5.70 -17.75
N LYS A 120 -9.05 5.89 -17.81
CA LYS A 120 -9.89 5.42 -18.93
C LYS A 120 -9.86 6.35 -20.14
N SER A 121 -9.85 7.66 -19.91
CA SER A 121 -10.12 8.64 -20.97
C SER A 121 -8.90 9.46 -21.37
N SER A 122 -7.87 9.53 -20.53
CA SER A 122 -6.72 10.42 -20.70
C SER A 122 -5.38 9.70 -20.46
N CYS A 123 -5.31 8.39 -20.67
CA CYS A 123 -4.05 7.66 -20.56
C CYS A 123 -3.08 8.08 -21.68
N PRO A 124 -1.88 8.58 -21.36
CA PRO A 124 -0.89 8.92 -22.37
C PRO A 124 -0.42 7.70 -23.17
N THR A 125 -0.11 7.91 -24.44
CA THR A 125 0.31 6.84 -25.36
C THR A 125 1.52 6.07 -24.81
N GLY A 126 1.43 4.73 -24.84
CA GLY A 126 2.49 3.84 -24.36
C GLY A 126 2.54 3.67 -22.85
N GLN A 127 1.55 4.17 -22.10
CA GLN A 127 1.44 4.03 -20.65
C GLN A 127 0.27 3.16 -20.20
N ASP A 128 -0.31 2.37 -21.10
CA ASP A 128 -1.49 1.52 -20.86
C ASP A 128 -1.33 0.63 -19.62
N LYS A 129 -0.12 0.07 -19.43
CA LYS A 129 0.20 -0.74 -18.24
C LYS A 129 0.09 0.06 -16.95
N VAL A 130 0.66 1.26 -16.90
CA VAL A 130 0.62 2.11 -15.68
C VAL A 130 -0.80 2.56 -15.41
N CYS A 131 -1.51 3.04 -16.43
CA CYS A 131 -2.91 3.44 -16.29
C CYS A 131 -3.79 2.27 -15.84
N GLY A 132 -3.56 1.07 -16.38
CA GLY A 132 -4.25 -0.16 -15.97
C GLY A 132 -3.95 -0.54 -14.52
N ASP A 133 -2.71 -0.43 -14.07
CA ASP A 133 -2.33 -0.69 -12.68
C ASP A 133 -3.02 0.31 -11.72
N LEU A 134 -2.99 1.61 -12.04
CA LEU A 134 -3.63 2.66 -11.25
C LEU A 134 -5.16 2.47 -11.19
N LEU A 135 -5.78 2.20 -12.34
CA LEU A 135 -7.21 1.92 -12.47
C LEU A 135 -7.62 0.73 -11.61
N SER A 136 -6.89 -0.38 -11.74
CA SER A 136 -7.17 -1.62 -11.01
C SER A 136 -7.08 -1.40 -9.51
N ALA A 137 -6.09 -0.63 -9.04
CA ALA A 137 -5.91 -0.34 -7.62
C ALA A 137 -7.07 0.49 -7.04
N VAL A 138 -7.53 1.55 -7.74
CA VAL A 138 -8.64 2.37 -7.25
C VAL A 138 -9.97 1.62 -7.32
N GLU A 139 -10.22 0.83 -8.37
CA GLU A 139 -11.43 0.01 -8.46
C GLU A 139 -11.49 -1.05 -7.36
N LEU A 140 -10.35 -1.67 -7.02
CA LEU A 140 -10.25 -2.58 -5.87
C LEU A 140 -10.63 -1.89 -4.56
N GLY A 141 -10.10 -0.69 -4.30
CA GLY A 141 -10.43 0.07 -3.08
C GLY A 141 -11.91 0.44 -2.99
N ARG A 142 -12.55 0.75 -4.12
CA ARG A 142 -14.00 1.02 -4.17
C ARG A 142 -14.85 -0.22 -3.96
N ALA A 143 -14.47 -1.35 -4.53
CA ALA A 143 -15.13 -2.63 -4.25
C ALA A 143 -15.09 -3.00 -2.76
N ILE A 144 -13.96 -2.76 -2.09
CA ILE A 144 -13.80 -3.03 -0.63
C ILE A 144 -14.68 -2.12 0.23
N SER A 145 -14.88 -0.87 -0.20
CA SER A 145 -15.58 0.16 0.61
C SER A 145 -17.09 0.17 0.45
N ALA A 146 -17.58 -0.37 -0.67
CA ALA A 146 -19.00 -0.51 -0.94
C ALA A 146 -19.33 -1.96 -1.33
N PRO A 147 -19.19 -2.92 -0.38
CA PRO A 147 -19.49 -4.32 -0.67
C PRO A 147 -20.97 -4.51 -1.11
N ASP A 148 -21.87 -3.61 -0.71
CA ASP A 148 -23.28 -3.63 -1.12
C ASP A 148 -23.52 -3.29 -2.60
N LEU A 149 -22.61 -2.56 -3.27
CA LEU A 149 -22.75 -2.25 -4.71
C LEU A 149 -22.47 -3.45 -5.62
N LEU A 150 -21.83 -4.51 -5.09
CA LEU A 150 -21.67 -5.80 -5.79
C LEU A 150 -22.90 -6.71 -5.63
N LEU A 151 -23.86 -6.35 -4.76
CA LEU A 151 -25.11 -7.08 -4.53
C LEU A 151 -26.32 -6.44 -5.24
N ILE A 152 -26.14 -5.31 -5.92
CA ILE A 152 -27.21 -4.72 -6.73
C ILE A 152 -27.30 -5.51 -8.05
N PRO A 153 -28.36 -6.31 -8.29
CA PRO A 153 -28.55 -6.96 -9.57
C PRO A 153 -28.62 -5.88 -10.67
N PRO A 154 -28.13 -6.16 -11.89
CA PRO A 154 -28.23 -5.21 -12.99
C PRO A 154 -29.68 -4.75 -13.15
N PRO A 155 -29.94 -3.47 -13.47
CA PRO A 155 -31.29 -3.00 -13.68
C PRO A 155 -31.95 -3.88 -14.73
N ALA A 156 -33.10 -4.47 -14.37
CA ALA A 156 -33.86 -5.32 -15.27
C ALA A 156 -34.07 -4.58 -16.60
N PRO A 157 -33.93 -5.26 -17.76
CA PRO A 157 -34.12 -4.63 -19.05
C PRO A 157 -35.50 -3.96 -19.06
N ALA A 158 -35.50 -2.67 -19.44
CA ALA A 158 -36.70 -1.85 -19.46
C ALA A 158 -37.81 -2.61 -20.22
N ALA A 159 -38.89 -2.93 -19.50
CA ALA A 159 -40.05 -3.57 -20.08
C ALA A 159 -40.51 -2.75 -21.30
N ALA A 160 -40.43 -3.37 -22.47
CA ALA A 160 -40.94 -2.80 -23.70
C ALA A 160 -42.42 -2.46 -23.47
N LYS A 161 -42.75 -1.17 -23.59
CA LYS A 161 -44.12 -0.69 -23.52
C LYS A 161 -44.90 -1.31 -24.68
N GLY A 162 -45.67 -2.35 -24.41
CA GLY A 162 -46.78 -2.76 -25.25
C GLY A 162 -47.81 -1.63 -25.26
N LYS A 163 -48.17 -1.15 -26.45
CA LYS A 163 -49.20 -0.14 -26.68
C LYS A 163 -50.04 -0.61 -27.87
N PRO A 164 -51.30 -0.17 -27.93
CA PRO A 164 -52.47 -0.69 -27.21
C PRO A 164 -53.05 -1.97 -27.82
#